data_AF-A0A163J6G6-F1
#
_entry.id   AF-A0A163J6G6-F1
#
_cell.length_a   1.000
_cell.length_b   1.000
_cell.length_c   1.000
_cell.angle_alpha   90.00
_cell.angle_beta   90.00
_cell.angle_gamma   90.00
#
_symmetry.space_group_name_H-M   'P 1'
#
loop_
_entity.id
_entity.type
_entity.pdbx_description
1 polymer ?
#
loop_
_entity_poly.entity_id
_entity_poly.type
_entity_poly.pdbx_seq_one_letter_code
_entity_poly.pdbx_strand_id
1 'polypeptide(L)'
;MPHNEVQKTTWQNASRAGQQKQEELVRQDFADAGWQAERLLNAMSKAPDFYFQAIQQIKMTEWSNNRVVCLGDTAYAPTPLKGMGTSLALLGGYLLAGELAQLEHAEHPGKALEAYEKAFRPFVEKTQQIPNVVPGIAHPDTAWKRWLLETAISTMVRAVNSPLFVKLIGGAKTAEENDDGFQLPQYESLDRVL
;
A
#
# COMPACT_ATOMS: atom_id res chain seq x y z
N MET A 1 -4.07 -7.64 12.86
CA MET A 1 -4.02 -8.81 11.95
C MET A 1 -4.91 -9.90 12.53
N PRO A 2 -5.56 -10.74 11.70
CA PRO A 2 -6.33 -11.86 12.22
C PRO A 2 -5.43 -12.78 13.05
N HIS A 3 -5.87 -13.15 14.24
CA HIS A 3 -5.10 -13.91 15.22
C HIS A 3 -5.03 -15.41 14.89
N ASN A 4 -5.88 -15.87 13.98
CA ASN A 4 -5.92 -17.26 13.51
C ASN A 4 -6.47 -17.36 12.08
N GLU A 5 -6.31 -18.53 11.46
CA GLU A 5 -6.75 -18.78 10.08
C GLU A 5 -8.28 -18.73 9.91
N VAL A 6 -9.05 -19.05 10.95
CA VAL A 6 -10.51 -18.96 10.92
C VAL A 6 -10.95 -17.51 10.77
N GLN A 7 -10.44 -16.62 11.64
CA GLN A 7 -10.71 -15.19 11.59
C GLN A 7 -10.25 -14.60 10.25
N LYS A 8 -9.06 -14.98 9.77
CA LYS A 8 -8.55 -14.56 8.45
C LYS A 8 -9.50 -14.94 7.33
N THR A 9 -10.00 -16.18 7.33
CA THR A 9 -10.96 -16.67 6.33
C THR A 9 -12.29 -15.92 6.43
N THR A 10 -12.77 -15.66 7.65
CA THR A 10 -14.00 -14.87 7.88
C THR A 10 -13.87 -13.46 7.29
N TRP A 11 -12.78 -12.76 7.56
CA TRP A 11 -12.52 -11.42 6.98
C TRP A 11 -12.39 -11.44 5.45
N GLN A 12 -11.73 -12.46 4.90
CA GLN A 12 -11.65 -12.64 3.44
C GLN A 12 -13.02 -12.88 2.81
N ASN A 13 -13.86 -13.71 3.42
CA ASN A 13 -15.20 -13.97 2.93
C ASN A 13 -16.10 -12.74 3.04
N ALA A 14 -16.00 -11.99 4.14
CA ALA A 14 -16.73 -10.74 4.32
C ALA A 14 -16.35 -9.68 3.27
N SER A 15 -15.10 -9.66 2.80
CA SER A 15 -14.67 -8.72 1.75
C SER A 15 -15.40 -8.91 0.42
N ARG A 16 -15.96 -10.11 0.18
CA ARG A 16 -16.78 -10.44 -0.99
C ARG A 16 -18.28 -10.44 -0.70
N ALA A 17 -18.67 -10.17 0.55
CA ALA A 17 -20.05 -10.13 0.99
C ALA A 17 -20.66 -8.73 0.80
N GLY A 18 -21.97 -8.61 1.01
CA GLY A 18 -22.64 -7.30 1.04
C GLY A 18 -22.31 -6.49 2.30
N GLN A 19 -22.50 -5.17 2.21
CA GLN A 19 -22.20 -4.19 3.25
C GLN A 19 -22.70 -4.60 4.65
N GLN A 20 -23.92 -5.12 4.77
CA GLN A 20 -24.47 -5.53 6.06
C GLN A 20 -23.60 -6.57 6.79
N LYS A 21 -23.08 -7.56 6.07
CA LYS A 21 -22.20 -8.60 6.64
C LYS A 21 -20.81 -8.05 7.00
N GLN A 22 -20.32 -7.10 6.21
CA GLN A 22 -19.04 -6.43 6.49
C GLN A 22 -19.16 -5.61 7.78
N GLU A 23 -20.21 -4.81 7.90
CA GLU A 23 -20.49 -4.03 9.09
C GLU A 23 -20.71 -4.90 10.34
N GLU A 24 -21.45 -6.01 10.21
CA GLU A 24 -21.65 -6.96 11.32
C GLU A 24 -20.32 -7.52 11.83
N LEU A 25 -19.43 -7.92 10.92
CA LEU A 25 -18.11 -8.41 11.28
C LEU A 25 -17.26 -7.32 11.96
N VAL A 26 -17.29 -6.09 11.44
CA VAL A 26 -16.57 -4.95 12.07
C VAL A 26 -17.12 -4.67 13.48
N ARG A 27 -18.45 -4.71 13.66
CA ARG A 27 -19.06 -4.54 15.00
C ARG A 27 -18.65 -5.64 15.95
N GLN A 28 -18.62 -6.90 15.49
CA GLN A 28 -18.25 -8.03 16.31
C GLN A 28 -16.79 -7.95 16.77
N ASP A 29 -15.86 -7.70 15.85
CA ASP A 29 -14.42 -7.75 16.14
C ASP A 29 -13.89 -6.50 16.85
N PHE A 30 -14.61 -5.38 16.81
CA PHE A 30 -14.20 -4.12 17.46
C PHE A 30 -15.13 -3.67 18.60
N ALA A 31 -16.05 -4.53 19.06
CA ALA A 31 -17.00 -4.21 20.12
C ALA A 31 -16.33 -3.77 21.44
N ASP A 32 -15.18 -4.35 21.75
CA ASP A 32 -14.40 -4.11 22.98
C ASP A 32 -13.12 -3.30 22.73
N ALA A 33 -12.96 -2.69 21.55
CA ALA A 33 -11.74 -1.96 21.18
C ALA A 33 -11.51 -0.68 21.99
N GLY A 34 -12.50 -0.22 22.78
CA GLY A 34 -12.38 0.93 23.67
C GLY A 34 -12.28 2.29 22.95
N TRP A 35 -11.73 3.30 23.62
CA TRP A 35 -11.56 4.68 23.12
C TRP A 35 -12.83 5.29 22.50
N GLN A 36 -12.93 5.30 21.17
CA GLN A 36 -14.05 5.86 20.40
C GLN A 36 -14.71 4.80 19.51
N ALA A 37 -14.40 3.51 19.72
CA ALA A 37 -14.93 2.42 18.91
C ALA A 37 -16.46 2.44 18.84
N GLU A 38 -17.14 2.58 19.98
CA GLU A 38 -18.60 2.66 20.02
C GLU A 38 -19.16 3.80 19.14
N ARG A 39 -18.58 5.00 19.24
CA ARG A 39 -18.98 6.15 18.41
C ARG A 39 -18.79 5.87 16.92
N LEU A 40 -17.66 5.26 16.54
CA LEU A 40 -17.33 4.93 15.15
C LEU A 40 -18.24 3.82 14.61
N LEU A 41 -18.46 2.76 15.37
CA LEU A 41 -19.35 1.64 15.02
C LEU A 41 -20.81 2.08 14.85
N ASN A 42 -21.27 3.04 15.68
CA ASN A 42 -22.60 3.64 15.57
C ASN A 42 -22.74 4.59 14.36
N ALA A 43 -21.65 5.23 13.93
CA ALA A 43 -21.63 6.10 12.76
C ALA A 43 -21.48 5.33 11.44
N MET A 44 -20.91 4.12 11.48
CA MET A 44 -20.55 3.31 10.31
C MET A 44 -21.71 3.12 9.31
N SER A 45 -22.91 2.78 9.78
CA SER A 45 -24.07 2.56 8.90
C SER A 45 -24.66 3.84 8.30
N LYS A 46 -24.22 5.02 8.78
CA LYS A 46 -24.65 6.33 8.29
C LYS A 46 -23.65 6.93 7.30
N ALA A 47 -22.47 6.32 7.15
CA ALA A 47 -21.44 6.80 6.26
C ALA A 47 -21.82 6.54 4.79
N PRO A 48 -21.90 7.57 3.93
CA PRO A 48 -22.24 7.39 2.51
C PRO A 48 -21.12 6.73 1.71
N ASP A 49 -19.92 6.66 2.27
CA ASP A 49 -18.66 6.26 1.66
C ASP A 49 -18.01 5.08 2.40
N PHE A 50 -18.84 4.23 3.04
CA PHE A 50 -18.34 3.02 3.71
C PHE A 50 -17.54 2.16 2.73
N TYR A 51 -16.29 1.86 3.11
CA TYR A 51 -15.37 1.05 2.32
C TYR A 51 -14.78 -0.07 3.17
N PHE A 52 -14.81 -1.28 2.62
CA PHE A 52 -14.29 -2.47 3.26
C PHE A 52 -13.61 -3.34 2.19
N GLN A 53 -12.33 -3.66 2.41
CA GLN A 53 -11.58 -4.53 1.51
C GLN A 53 -10.50 -5.30 2.28
N ALA A 54 -10.21 -6.52 1.82
CA ALA A 54 -9.06 -7.27 2.29
C ALA A 54 -7.75 -6.64 1.80
N ILE A 55 -6.77 -6.52 2.69
CA ILE A 55 -5.42 -6.09 2.30
C ILE A 55 -4.73 -7.22 1.54
N GLN A 56 -4.48 -7.00 0.25
CA GLN A 56 -3.88 -7.99 -0.65
C GLN A 56 -2.85 -7.31 -1.56
N GLN A 57 -1.93 -8.10 -2.11
CA GLN A 57 -1.05 -7.68 -3.22
C GLN A 57 -1.42 -8.48 -4.46
N ILE A 58 -1.34 -7.84 -5.63
CA ILE A 58 -1.43 -8.55 -6.92
C ILE A 58 -0.01 -8.84 -7.42
N LYS A 59 0.26 -10.11 -7.71
CA LYS A 59 1.54 -10.58 -8.25
C LYS A 59 1.28 -11.44 -9.48
N MET A 60 1.30 -10.79 -10.64
CA MET A 60 1.12 -11.47 -11.92
C MET A 60 2.45 -11.93 -12.50
N THR A 61 2.45 -13.14 -13.08
CA THR A 61 3.61 -13.68 -13.80
C THR A 61 3.94 -12.87 -15.04
N GLU A 62 2.92 -12.42 -15.77
CA GLU A 62 3.00 -11.56 -16.96
C GLU A 62 1.94 -10.48 -16.82
N TRP A 63 2.22 -9.24 -17.22
CA TRP A 63 1.29 -8.11 -17.12
C TRP A 63 0.49 -7.87 -18.39
N SER A 64 0.81 -8.57 -19.47
CA SER A 64 0.14 -8.42 -20.75
C SER A 64 -0.15 -9.76 -21.41
N ASN A 65 -1.15 -9.75 -22.27
CA ASN A 65 -1.44 -10.86 -23.17
C ASN A 65 -1.89 -10.28 -24.51
N ASN A 66 -1.08 -10.51 -25.55
CA ASN A 66 -1.31 -10.07 -26.91
C ASN A 66 -1.45 -8.54 -27.04
N ARG A 67 -2.67 -8.01 -27.00
CA ARG A 67 -2.99 -6.58 -27.13
C ARG A 67 -3.63 -5.99 -25.88
N VAL A 68 -3.70 -6.77 -24.81
CA VAL A 68 -4.29 -6.37 -23.53
C VAL A 68 -3.18 -6.29 -22.49
N VAL A 69 -3.18 -5.21 -21.70
CA VAL A 69 -2.21 -4.98 -20.63
C VAL A 69 -2.93 -4.57 -19.35
N CYS A 70 -2.50 -5.13 -18.22
CA CYS A 70 -2.88 -4.69 -16.89
C CYS A 70 -1.93 -3.60 -16.41
N LEU A 71 -2.46 -2.56 -15.77
CA LEU A 71 -1.71 -1.40 -15.30
C LEU A 71 -2.12 -1.03 -13.87
N GLY A 72 -1.18 -0.51 -13.08
CA GLY A 72 -1.43 -0.08 -11.70
C GLY A 72 -1.87 -1.24 -10.82
N ASP A 73 -2.89 -1.00 -9.98
CA ASP A 73 -3.37 -1.99 -9.02
C ASP A 73 -3.88 -3.29 -9.68
N THR A 74 -4.29 -3.25 -10.94
CA THR A 74 -4.71 -4.47 -11.67
C THR A 74 -3.56 -5.42 -11.99
N ALA A 75 -2.32 -4.93 -12.04
CA ALA A 75 -1.14 -5.73 -12.35
C ALA A 75 -0.24 -5.98 -11.14
N TYR A 76 -0.08 -4.95 -10.30
CA TYR A 76 0.92 -4.94 -9.25
C TYR A 76 0.53 -4.12 -8.02
N ALA A 77 -0.75 -4.14 -7.62
CA ALA A 77 -1.22 -3.49 -6.39
C ALA A 77 -0.26 -3.79 -5.21
N PRO A 78 0.40 -2.76 -4.64
CA PRO A 78 1.15 -2.92 -3.40
C PRO A 78 0.16 -2.99 -2.23
N THR A 79 0.64 -3.37 -1.04
CA THR A 79 -0.20 -3.16 0.16
C THR A 79 -0.32 -1.67 0.46
N PRO A 80 -1.48 -1.19 0.95
CA PRO A 80 -1.64 0.19 1.42
C PRO A 80 -0.59 0.60 2.46
N LEU A 81 -0.03 -0.36 3.19
CA LEU A 81 1.05 -0.18 4.17
C LEU A 81 2.32 0.48 3.60
N LYS A 82 2.54 0.42 2.29
CA LYS A 82 3.68 1.06 1.61
C LYS A 82 3.36 2.46 1.10
N GLY A 83 2.08 2.78 0.86
CA GLY A 83 1.66 4.07 0.28
C GLY A 83 2.05 4.30 -1.19
N MET A 84 2.55 3.27 -1.90
CA MET A 84 3.13 3.44 -3.25
C MET A 84 2.16 3.17 -4.42
N GLY A 85 0.89 2.84 -4.17
CA GLY A 85 -0.06 2.46 -5.23
C GLY A 85 -0.20 3.52 -6.32
N THR A 86 -0.45 4.77 -5.92
CA THR A 86 -0.57 5.91 -6.85
C THR A 86 0.73 6.15 -7.61
N SER A 87 1.88 6.14 -6.93
CA SER A 87 3.19 6.34 -7.56
C SER A 87 3.46 5.24 -8.60
N LEU A 88 3.17 3.98 -8.29
CA LEU A 88 3.33 2.87 -9.24
C LEU A 88 2.39 3.00 -10.44
N ALA A 89 1.15 3.47 -10.24
CA ALA A 89 0.21 3.69 -11.33
C ALA A 89 0.69 4.79 -12.29
N LEU A 90 1.21 5.91 -11.75
CA LEU A 90 1.74 7.01 -12.54
C LEU A 90 3.00 6.62 -13.32
N LEU A 91 3.99 6.04 -12.62
CA LEU A 91 5.23 5.57 -13.24
C LEU A 91 4.92 4.52 -14.31
N GLY A 92 4.09 3.51 -13.99
CA GLY A 92 3.73 2.48 -14.93
C GLY A 92 3.03 3.03 -16.17
N GLY A 93 2.14 4.02 -16.01
CA GLY A 93 1.46 4.67 -17.12
C GLY A 93 2.42 5.45 -18.02
N TYR A 94 3.37 6.18 -17.44
CA TYR A 94 4.42 6.89 -18.17
C TYR A 94 5.28 5.92 -19.00
N LEU A 95 5.77 4.84 -18.39
CA LEU A 95 6.59 3.86 -19.11
C LEU A 95 5.81 3.17 -20.21
N LEU A 96 4.57 2.72 -19.93
CA LEU A 96 3.74 2.07 -20.94
C LEU A 96 3.50 2.99 -22.14
N ALA A 97 3.19 4.27 -21.90
CA ALA A 97 2.99 5.25 -22.97
C ALA A 97 4.28 5.49 -23.77
N GLY A 98 5.42 5.61 -23.09
CA GLY A 98 6.73 5.82 -23.72
C GLY A 98 7.18 4.64 -24.59
N GLU A 99 7.02 3.40 -24.10
CA GLU A 99 7.34 2.20 -24.88
C GLU A 99 6.41 2.05 -26.09
N LEU A 100 5.12 2.38 -25.95
CA LEU A 100 4.18 2.39 -27.07
C LEU A 100 4.52 3.47 -28.11
N ALA A 101 4.99 4.64 -27.68
CA ALA A 101 5.36 5.75 -28.55
C ALA A 101 6.65 5.50 -29.36
N GLN A 102 7.41 4.47 -29.04
CA GLN A 102 8.60 4.06 -29.81
C GLN A 102 8.28 3.08 -30.94
N LEU A 103 7.05 2.55 -31.01
CA LEU A 103 6.67 1.61 -32.05
C LEU A 103 6.60 2.28 -33.42
N GLU A 104 7.17 1.62 -34.42
CA GLU A 104 7.02 2.04 -35.83
C GLU A 104 5.65 1.61 -36.40
N HIS A 105 5.27 2.18 -37.55
CA HIS A 105 4.01 1.84 -38.20
C HIS A 105 3.93 0.32 -38.49
N ALA A 106 2.81 -0.28 -38.09
CA ALA A 106 2.50 -1.71 -38.22
C ALA A 106 3.28 -2.66 -37.28
N GLU A 107 4.08 -2.16 -36.34
CA GLU A 107 4.65 -3.02 -35.29
C GLU A 107 3.57 -3.56 -34.34
N HIS A 108 3.78 -4.78 -33.86
CA HIS A 108 2.88 -5.39 -32.89
C HIS A 108 3.10 -4.77 -31.50
N PRO A 109 2.03 -4.38 -30.76
CA PRO A 109 2.18 -3.71 -29.47
C PRO A 109 2.87 -4.58 -28.40
N GLY A 110 2.82 -5.91 -28.55
CA GLY A 110 3.50 -6.85 -27.65
C GLY A 110 4.97 -6.51 -27.40
N LYS A 111 5.70 -5.99 -28.40
CA LYS A 111 7.09 -5.53 -28.24
C LYS A 111 7.23 -4.44 -27.17
N ALA A 112 6.35 -3.44 -27.20
CA ALA A 112 6.33 -2.36 -26.21
C ALA A 112 5.86 -2.86 -24.83
N LEU A 113 4.88 -3.77 -24.80
CA LEU A 113 4.37 -4.33 -23.54
C LEU A 113 5.44 -5.15 -22.80
N GLU A 114 6.22 -5.95 -23.53
CA GLU A 114 7.37 -6.69 -22.99
C GLU A 114 8.47 -5.76 -22.50
N ALA A 115 8.78 -4.69 -23.25
CA ALA A 115 9.78 -3.71 -22.85
C ALA A 115 9.38 -2.97 -21.56
N TYR A 116 8.12 -2.54 -21.48
CA TYR A 116 7.54 -1.91 -20.30
C TYR A 116 7.65 -2.82 -19.08
N GLU A 117 7.23 -4.08 -19.21
CA GLU A 117 7.29 -5.04 -18.11
C GLU A 117 8.72 -5.28 -17.65
N LYS A 118 9.64 -5.50 -18.60
CA LYS A 118 11.06 -5.75 -18.31
C LYS A 118 11.72 -4.58 -17.58
N ALA A 119 11.42 -3.34 -17.98
CA ALA A 119 11.99 -2.15 -17.38
C ALA A 119 11.45 -1.91 -15.95
N PHE A 120 10.15 -2.16 -15.74
CA PHE A 120 9.49 -1.74 -14.49
C PHE A 120 9.40 -2.83 -13.42
N ARG A 121 9.38 -4.11 -13.80
CA ARG A 121 9.24 -5.26 -12.89
C ARG A 121 10.21 -5.26 -11.70
N PRO A 122 11.52 -4.98 -11.85
CA PRO A 122 12.44 -4.97 -10.70
C PRO A 122 12.06 -3.94 -9.63
N PHE A 123 11.58 -2.76 -10.04
CA PHE A 123 11.16 -1.71 -9.13
C PHE A 123 9.86 -2.06 -8.41
N VAL A 124 8.90 -2.60 -9.16
CA VAL A 124 7.63 -3.10 -8.61
C VAL A 124 7.88 -4.19 -7.57
N GLU A 125 8.70 -5.19 -7.90
CA GLU A 125 9.00 -6.31 -7.00
C GLU A 125 9.72 -5.84 -5.73
N LYS A 126 10.67 -4.91 -5.83
CA LYS A 126 11.31 -4.27 -4.66
C LYS A 126 10.27 -3.52 -3.80
N THR A 127 9.35 -2.81 -4.43
CA THR A 127 8.31 -2.03 -3.74
C THR A 127 7.31 -2.93 -3.01
N GLN A 128 6.93 -4.06 -3.62
CA GLN A 128 6.00 -5.03 -3.03
C GLN A 128 6.60 -5.84 -1.88
N GLN A 129 7.93 -5.87 -1.71
CA GLN A 129 8.55 -6.52 -0.55
C GLN A 129 8.18 -5.81 0.75
N ILE A 130 7.44 -6.49 1.63
CA ILE A 130 7.12 -6.01 2.97
C ILE A 130 8.22 -6.48 3.92
N PRO A 131 8.93 -5.58 4.62
CA PRO A 131 9.87 -5.99 5.66
C PRO A 131 9.13 -6.77 6.75
N ASN A 132 9.63 -7.95 7.13
CA ASN A 132 9.04 -8.85 8.13
C ASN A 132 8.84 -8.20 9.53
N VAL A 133 9.40 -7.02 9.75
CA VAL A 133 9.39 -6.29 11.02
C VAL A 133 8.07 -5.53 11.26
N VAL A 134 7.36 -5.12 10.20
CA VAL A 134 6.16 -4.26 10.33
C VAL A 134 4.98 -4.97 11.01
N PRO A 135 4.63 -6.23 10.68
CA PRO A 135 3.48 -6.90 11.32
C PRO A 135 3.67 -7.16 12.81
N GLY A 136 4.88 -7.56 13.24
CA GLY A 136 5.15 -8.01 14.61
C GLY A 136 5.37 -6.88 15.63
N ILE A 137 5.74 -5.68 15.18
CA ILE A 137 5.87 -4.50 16.03
C ILE A 137 4.56 -3.71 16.09
N ALA A 138 3.82 -3.61 14.99
CA ALA A 138 2.55 -2.86 14.94
C ALA A 138 1.39 -3.59 15.63
N HIS A 139 1.47 -4.91 15.76
CA HIS A 139 0.44 -5.72 16.42
C HIS A 139 1.06 -6.61 17.50
N PRO A 140 1.32 -6.06 18.70
CA PRO A 140 1.80 -6.86 19.82
C PRO A 140 0.73 -7.87 20.29
N ASP A 141 0.92 -9.12 19.90
CA ASP A 141 -0.01 -10.23 20.21
C ASP A 141 -0.03 -10.63 21.70
N THR A 142 0.86 -10.08 22.54
CA THR A 142 0.99 -10.44 23.95
C THR A 142 0.80 -9.23 24.86
N ALA A 143 0.15 -9.43 26.01
CA ALA A 143 -0.12 -8.36 26.99
C ALA A 143 1.14 -7.60 27.42
N TRP A 144 2.27 -8.30 27.59
CA TRP A 144 3.53 -7.67 27.94
C TRP A 144 4.09 -6.79 26.81
N LYS A 145 3.92 -7.20 25.54
CA LYS A 145 4.35 -6.42 24.38
C LYS A 145 3.50 -5.16 24.22
N ARG A 146 2.18 -5.26 24.47
CA ARG A 146 1.26 -4.09 24.50
C ARG A 146 1.70 -3.09 25.56
N TRP A 147 1.92 -3.56 26.78
CA TRP A 147 2.40 -2.72 27.87
C TRP A 147 3.73 -2.05 27.55
N LEU A 148 4.70 -2.77 26.97
CA LEU A 148 5.99 -2.21 26.58
C LEU A 148 5.85 -1.13 25.49
N LEU A 149 5.02 -1.39 24.48
CA LEU A 149 4.76 -0.44 23.39
C LEU A 149 4.05 0.82 23.91
N GLU A 150 2.98 0.67 24.69
CA GLU A 150 2.24 1.79 25.30
C GLU A 150 3.13 2.62 26.23
N THR A 151 3.96 1.96 27.03
CA THR A 151 4.93 2.62 27.91
C THR A 151 5.98 3.36 27.11
N ALA A 152 6.51 2.77 26.03
CA ALA A 152 7.47 3.42 25.15
C ALA A 152 6.87 4.65 24.44
N ILE A 153 5.66 4.53 23.88
CA ILE A 153 4.96 5.64 23.20
C ILE A 153 4.65 6.75 24.21
N SER A 154 4.09 6.42 25.38
CA SER A 154 3.79 7.40 26.43
C SER A 154 5.04 8.13 26.91
N THR A 155 6.14 7.40 27.07
CA THR A 155 7.44 7.98 27.47
C THR A 155 8.01 8.85 26.34
N MET A 156 7.93 8.42 25.09
CA MET A 156 8.37 9.20 23.93
C MET A 156 7.57 10.50 23.78
N VAL A 157 6.24 10.46 23.85
CA VAL A 157 5.38 11.66 23.79
C VAL A 157 5.74 12.64 24.91
N ARG A 158 6.01 12.14 26.11
CA ARG A 158 6.48 12.97 27.24
C ARG A 158 7.88 13.54 27.02
N ALA A 159 8.76 12.80 26.36
CA ALA A 159 10.12 13.24 26.03
C ALA A 159 10.13 14.27 24.88
N VAL A 160 9.25 14.14 23.88
CA VAL A 160 9.14 15.09 22.76
C VAL A 160 8.65 16.46 23.21
N ASN A 161 7.81 16.52 24.25
CA ASN A 161 7.44 17.78 24.92
C ASN A 161 8.54 18.36 25.82
N SER A 162 9.73 17.74 25.90
CA SER A 162 10.85 18.28 26.67
C SER A 162 11.74 19.18 25.80
N PRO A 163 12.19 20.34 26.33
CA PRO A 163 13.07 21.26 25.59
C PRO A 163 14.40 20.64 25.13
N LEU A 164 14.84 19.57 25.78
CA LEU A 164 16.09 18.87 25.49
C LEU A 164 16.00 18.02 24.21
N PHE A 165 14.84 17.41 23.96
CA PHE A 165 14.62 16.53 22.80
C PHE A 165 14.47 17.32 21.50
N VAL A 166 13.82 18.49 21.55
CA VAL A 166 13.75 19.44 20.43
C VAL A 166 15.15 19.91 20.02
N LYS A 167 16.06 20.09 20.97
CA LYS A 167 17.46 20.47 20.70
C LYS A 167 18.29 19.33 20.11
N LEU A 168 17.96 18.09 20.47
CA LEU A 168 18.61 16.88 19.95
C LEU A 168 18.14 16.56 18.51
N ILE A 169 16.84 16.72 18.23
CA ILE A 169 16.26 16.52 16.89
C ILE A 169 16.53 17.71 15.98
N GLY A 170 16.58 18.94 16.50
CA GLY A 170 16.97 20.12 15.71
C GLY A 170 18.41 20.07 15.17
N GLY A 171 19.26 19.19 15.72
CA GLY A 171 20.59 18.86 15.19
C GLY A 171 20.63 17.60 14.34
N ALA A 172 19.61 16.74 14.42
CA ALA A 172 19.44 15.59 13.55
C ALA A 172 18.71 16.07 12.30
N LYS A 173 19.50 16.39 11.26
CA LYS A 173 19.02 16.57 9.89
C LYS A 173 17.85 15.61 9.64
N THR A 174 16.75 16.19 9.17
CA THR A 174 15.67 15.50 8.49
C THR A 174 16.25 14.30 7.73
N ALA A 175 15.82 13.10 8.09
CA ALA A 175 16.06 11.91 7.31
C ALA A 175 15.19 11.99 6.04
N GLU A 176 15.47 12.99 5.21
CA GLU A 176 15.15 13.01 3.79
C GLU A 176 16.41 12.55 3.04
N GLU A 177 16.20 11.91 1.89
CA GLU A 177 17.18 11.27 1.00
C GLU A 177 17.73 9.91 1.46
N ASN A 178 16.91 8.88 1.26
CA ASN A 178 17.36 7.78 0.40
C ASN A 178 16.43 7.78 -0.80
N ASP A 179 16.72 8.63 -1.79
CA ASP A 179 16.02 8.62 -3.08
C ASP A 179 16.48 7.39 -3.87
N ASP A 180 15.97 6.23 -3.48
CA ASP A 180 15.95 5.01 -4.31
C ASP A 180 14.87 5.13 -5.41
N GLY A 181 14.63 6.34 -5.92
CA GLY A 181 13.62 6.66 -6.91
C GLY A 181 13.82 5.86 -8.18
N PHE A 182 12.71 5.48 -8.81
CA PHE A 182 12.75 4.87 -10.13
C PHE A 182 13.32 5.87 -11.13
N GLN A 183 14.43 5.52 -11.79
CA GLN A 183 15.01 6.39 -12.83
C GLN A 183 14.11 6.38 -14.06
N LEU A 184 13.54 7.55 -14.37
CA LEU A 184 12.64 7.71 -15.50
C LEU A 184 13.43 7.68 -16.82
N PRO A 185 13.13 6.75 -17.75
CA PRO A 185 13.64 6.82 -19.11
C PRO A 185 13.06 8.06 -19.82
N GLN A 186 13.83 8.65 -20.74
CA GLN A 186 13.36 9.75 -21.58
C GLN A 186 12.85 9.20 -22.90
N TYR A 187 11.68 9.66 -23.34
CA TYR A 187 11.05 9.23 -24.57
C TYR A 187 10.82 10.45 -25.46
N GLU A 188 11.76 10.74 -26.37
CA GLU A 188 11.67 11.92 -27.26
C GLU A 188 10.38 11.95 -28.09
N SER A 189 9.81 10.79 -28.43
CA SER A 189 8.56 10.71 -29.18
C SER A 189 7.34 11.09 -28.34
N LEU A 190 7.38 10.84 -27.03
CA LEU A 190 6.32 11.21 -26.10
C LEU A 190 6.38 12.72 -25.78
N ASP A 191 7.59 13.26 -25.60
CA ASP A 191 7.83 14.68 -25.30
C ASP A 191 7.41 15.63 -26.43
N ARG A 192 7.28 15.12 -27.66
CA ARG A 192 6.78 15.91 -28.81
C ARG A 192 5.27 16.07 -28.83
N VAL A 193 4.53 15.28 -28.04
CA VAL A 193 3.06 15.22 -28.07
C VAL A 193 2.43 15.86 -26.81
N LEU A 194 3.23 16.03 -25.75
CA LEU A 194 2.85 16.70 -24.49
C LEU A 194 3.24 18.19 -24.53
#